data_AF-A0A2E4P4K0-F1
#
_entry.id   AF-A0A2E4P4K0-F1
#
_cell.length_a   1.000
_cell.length_b   1.000
_cell.length_c   1.000
_cell.angle_alpha   90.00
_cell.angle_beta   90.00
_cell.angle_gamma   90.00
#
_symmetry.space_group_name_H-M   'P 1'
#
loop_
_entity.id
_entity.type
_entity.pdbx_description
1 polymer ?
#
loop_
_entity_poly.entity_id
_entity_poly.type
_entity_poly.pdbx_seq_one_letter_code
_entity_poly.pdbx_strand_id
1 'polypeptide(L)'
;MTKLIFTGGRQSDSKLSYFNKEWNNGISGVILEYDTITKKVCEKINYKTPQKYRPSKDYSISFKSGSINNNKLYITTLTEILIFSLPDYNMIDRISLKLFNDLHHVIYYKRNLFIVVTGLDIVLKYSLEKKNIEKVYNCYPELDTWDRFDKKTDYRKINTTKPHKSHPNHVSIFQNKLFITRYKQQDVIIYSMEGKIIDYIKINKGIPHDGLLFNNNLTYTTVNGKIIKINPNDFSKINTIDLNIHEKKGRSLGWCRGYQELNSRSFVGFSRIRPTKFMENIKWLGNKITDKVKLKMPTRVIEYNNNFSKINNTIMLEEHKMNWIFSILKY
;
A
#
# COMPACT_ATOMS: atom_id res chain seq x y z
N MET A 1 2.25 25.89 3.04
CA MET A 1 3.21 24.89 3.58
C MET A 1 2.81 23.54 3.01
N THR A 2 3.76 22.75 2.50
CA THR A 2 3.42 21.41 2.00
C THR A 2 3.86 20.35 2.99
N LYS A 3 2.91 19.53 3.41
CA LYS A 3 3.14 18.45 4.37
C LYS A 3 3.02 17.11 3.67
N LEU A 4 3.72 16.12 4.21
CA LEU A 4 3.55 14.73 3.79
C LEU A 4 2.87 13.97 4.92
N ILE A 5 1.95 13.09 4.56
CA ILE A 5 1.28 12.19 5.49
C ILE A 5 1.84 10.79 5.23
N PHE A 6 2.42 10.18 6.26
CA PHE A 6 2.89 8.80 6.23
C PHE A 6 1.87 7.91 6.93
N THR A 7 1.47 6.83 6.26
CA THR A 7 0.53 5.85 6.82
C THR A 7 1.21 4.52 7.05
N GLY A 8 0.86 3.84 8.14
CA GLY A 8 1.53 2.60 8.49
C GLY A 8 0.98 1.93 9.73
N GLY A 9 1.80 1.09 10.35
CA GLY A 9 1.43 0.40 11.57
C GLY A 9 2.54 0.34 12.61
N ARG A 10 2.09 0.16 13.84
CA ARG A 10 2.91 -0.02 15.03
C ARG A 10 2.93 -1.48 15.43
N GLN A 11 4.12 -1.95 15.78
CA GLN A 11 4.34 -3.27 16.35
C GLN A 11 4.24 -3.23 17.87
N SER A 12 3.95 -4.38 18.50
CA SER A 12 4.19 -4.54 19.94
C SER A 12 5.69 -4.42 20.25
N ASP A 13 6.01 -3.79 21.39
CA ASP A 13 7.39 -3.66 21.90
C ASP A 13 7.99 -5.00 22.38
N SER A 14 7.21 -6.09 22.38
CA SER A 14 7.70 -7.42 22.71
C SER A 14 8.77 -7.90 21.72
N LYS A 15 9.93 -8.34 22.22
CA LYS A 15 11.00 -8.95 21.40
C LYS A 15 10.51 -10.17 20.61
N LEU A 16 9.46 -10.86 21.08
CA LEU A 16 8.84 -12.02 20.41
C LEU A 16 7.95 -11.62 19.24
N SER A 17 7.47 -10.38 19.19
CA SER A 17 6.60 -9.91 18.11
C SER A 17 7.28 -9.98 16.74
N TYR A 18 8.62 -9.99 16.70
CA TYR A 18 9.41 -10.10 15.48
C TYR A 18 9.33 -11.49 14.81
N PHE A 19 8.97 -12.52 15.58
CA PHE A 19 8.85 -13.91 15.14
C PHE A 19 7.40 -14.36 14.89
N ASN A 20 6.43 -13.55 15.28
CA ASN A 20 5.01 -13.85 15.11
C ASN A 20 4.60 -13.77 13.63
N LYS A 21 3.56 -14.53 13.26
CA LYS A 21 3.01 -14.54 11.89
C LYS A 21 2.57 -13.11 11.50
N GLU A 22 2.67 -12.78 10.21
CA GLU A 22 2.41 -11.43 9.67
C GLU A 22 1.09 -10.82 10.17
N TRP A 23 0.05 -11.64 10.31
CA TRP A 23 -1.28 -11.25 10.77
C TRP A 23 -1.45 -11.11 12.28
N ASN A 24 -0.39 -11.19 13.10
CA ASN A 24 -0.44 -11.03 14.56
C ASN A 24 0.48 -9.91 15.09
N ASN A 25 1.06 -9.09 14.21
CA ASN A 25 2.16 -8.19 14.61
C ASN A 25 1.75 -6.74 14.81
N GLY A 26 0.67 -6.29 14.15
CA GLY A 26 0.14 -4.93 14.27
C GLY A 26 -0.77 -4.74 15.46
N ILE A 27 -0.41 -3.78 16.31
CA ILE A 27 -1.23 -3.39 17.46
C ILE A 27 -2.06 -2.14 17.20
N SER A 28 -1.66 -1.30 16.24
CA SER A 28 -2.42 -0.12 15.80
C SER A 28 -1.97 0.41 14.45
N GLY A 29 -2.88 1.12 13.77
CA GLY A 29 -2.56 1.97 12.63
C GLY A 29 -2.04 3.33 13.09
N VAL A 30 -1.00 3.84 12.44
CA VAL A 30 -0.38 5.13 12.77
C VAL A 30 -0.39 6.04 11.56
N ILE A 31 -0.72 7.32 11.78
CA ILE A 31 -0.52 8.40 10.82
C ILE A 31 0.50 9.37 11.41
N LEU A 32 1.57 9.61 10.65
CA LEU A 32 2.56 10.65 10.94
C LEU A 32 2.43 11.77 9.90
N GLU A 33 2.52 13.00 10.34
CA GLU A 33 2.63 14.19 9.50
C GLU A 33 4.07 14.67 9.52
N TYR A 34 4.63 14.91 8.34
CA TYR A 34 5.97 15.44 8.16
C TYR A 34 5.90 16.82 7.51
N ASP A 35 6.44 17.81 8.22
CA ASP A 35 6.59 19.16 7.70
C ASP A 35 7.90 19.27 6.90
N THR A 36 7.77 19.57 5.61
CA THR A 36 8.93 19.53 4.70
C THR A 36 9.88 20.73 4.86
N ILE A 37 9.46 21.77 5.59
CA ILE A 37 10.23 22.98 5.89
C ILE A 37 10.96 22.82 7.22
N THR A 38 10.23 22.57 8.30
CA THR A 38 10.80 22.42 9.64
C THR A 38 11.45 21.06 9.88
N LYS A 39 11.22 20.10 8.96
CA LYS A 39 11.71 18.72 9.02
C LYS A 39 11.19 17.94 10.23
N LYS A 40 10.15 18.44 10.92
CA LYS A 40 9.52 17.79 12.07
C LYS A 40 8.53 16.71 11.64
N VAL A 41 8.54 15.60 12.38
CA VAL A 41 7.55 14.52 12.28
C VAL A 41 6.66 14.56 13.51
N CYS A 42 5.34 14.55 13.31
CA CYS A 42 4.35 14.56 14.39
C CYS A 42 3.37 13.40 14.21
N GLU A 43 3.11 12.64 15.27
CA GLU A 43 2.02 11.67 15.28
C GLU A 43 0.67 12.39 15.32
N LYS A 44 -0.23 12.02 14.42
CA LYS A 44 -1.57 12.61 14.32
C LYS A 44 -2.65 11.64 14.74
N ILE A 45 -2.52 10.38 14.36
CA ILE A 45 -3.50 9.34 14.68
C ILE A 45 -2.79 8.06 15.11
N ASN A 46 -3.34 7.44 16.16
CA ASN A 46 -3.03 6.09 16.60
C ASN A 46 -4.35 5.33 16.79
N TYR A 47 -4.66 4.44 15.86
CA TYR A 47 -5.98 3.86 15.71
C TYR A 47 -5.98 2.34 15.96
N LYS A 48 -6.98 1.88 16.73
CA LYS A 48 -7.26 0.46 16.91
C LYS A 48 -8.63 0.13 16.33
N THR A 49 -8.68 -0.80 15.37
CA THR A 49 -9.94 -1.32 14.84
C THR A 49 -10.76 -1.95 15.97
N PRO A 50 -12.00 -1.48 16.22
CA PRO A 50 -12.88 -2.05 17.23
C PRO A 50 -13.21 -3.52 16.95
N GLN A 51 -13.40 -4.31 18.00
CA GLN A 51 -13.68 -5.75 17.91
C GLN A 51 -14.86 -6.08 16.98
N LYS A 52 -15.88 -5.23 16.90
CA LYS A 52 -17.01 -5.42 15.97
C LYS A 52 -16.60 -5.44 14.49
N TYR A 53 -15.47 -4.85 14.11
CA TYR A 53 -15.00 -4.73 12.72
C TYR A 53 -13.77 -5.57 12.38
N ARG A 54 -13.33 -6.46 13.27
CA ARG A 54 -12.20 -7.36 13.03
C ARG A 54 -12.47 -8.75 13.60
N PRO A 55 -11.59 -9.73 13.36
CA PRO A 55 -11.64 -11.01 14.06
C PRO A 55 -11.36 -10.85 15.56
N SER A 56 -11.82 -11.83 16.34
CA SER A 56 -11.66 -11.83 17.80
C SER A 56 -10.26 -12.26 18.26
N LYS A 57 -9.59 -13.13 17.49
CA LYS A 57 -8.27 -13.69 17.77
C LYS A 57 -7.39 -13.62 16.52
N ASP A 58 -6.08 -13.69 16.70
CA ASP A 58 -5.08 -13.77 15.61
C ASP A 58 -5.29 -12.73 14.49
N TYR A 59 -5.36 -11.46 14.90
CA TYR A 59 -5.55 -10.31 14.02
C TYR A 59 -4.40 -9.30 14.16
N SER A 60 -4.24 -8.50 13.12
CA SER A 60 -3.28 -7.40 13.07
C SER A 60 -4.03 -6.12 12.76
N ILE A 61 -3.56 -5.03 13.35
CA ILE A 61 -4.09 -3.69 13.11
C ILE A 61 -2.98 -2.83 12.53
N SER A 62 -3.25 -2.26 11.36
CA SER A 62 -2.43 -1.21 10.77
C SER A 62 -3.28 -0.39 9.81
N PHE A 63 -2.84 0.84 9.54
CA PHE A 63 -3.25 1.49 8.31
C PHE A 63 -2.47 0.92 7.13
N LYS A 64 -3.11 0.93 5.98
CA LYS A 64 -2.54 0.56 4.69
C LYS A 64 -2.45 1.83 3.83
N SER A 65 -2.62 1.72 2.52
CA SER A 65 -2.59 2.88 1.64
C SER A 65 -3.94 3.62 1.63
N GLY A 66 -3.91 4.87 1.20
CA GLY A 66 -5.07 5.74 1.11
C GLY A 66 -4.87 6.85 0.09
N SER A 67 -5.78 7.80 0.07
CA SER A 67 -5.71 8.97 -0.81
C SER A 67 -6.31 10.20 -0.14
N ILE A 68 -5.94 11.36 -0.67
CA ILE A 68 -6.45 12.65 -0.22
C ILE A 68 -7.28 13.24 -1.35
N ASN A 69 -8.49 13.70 -1.03
CA ASN A 69 -9.34 14.44 -1.96
C ASN A 69 -10.15 15.49 -1.19
N ASN A 70 -10.10 16.75 -1.62
CA ASN A 70 -10.83 17.88 -1.03
C ASN A 70 -10.69 17.96 0.50
N ASN A 71 -9.44 18.03 0.99
CA ASN A 71 -9.11 18.09 2.42
C ASN A 71 -9.69 16.93 3.25
N LYS A 72 -9.91 15.77 2.63
CA LYS A 72 -10.29 14.54 3.32
C LYS A 72 -9.27 13.46 3.03
N LEU A 73 -8.81 12.80 4.07
CA LEU A 73 -7.99 11.60 3.99
C LEU A 73 -8.89 10.37 4.04
N TYR A 74 -8.86 9.57 2.97
CA TYR A 74 -9.50 8.25 2.90
C TYR A 74 -8.40 7.22 3.10
N ILE A 75 -8.52 6.40 4.15
CA ILE A 75 -7.46 5.46 4.51
C ILE A 75 -8.06 4.13 4.91
N THR A 76 -7.42 3.03 4.51
CA THR A 76 -7.88 1.70 4.88
C THR A 76 -7.14 1.17 6.10
N THR A 77 -7.85 0.45 6.96
CA THR A 77 -7.27 -0.57 7.84
C THR A 77 -7.21 -1.90 7.09
N LEU A 78 -7.26 -3.05 7.78
CA LEU A 78 -7.47 -4.34 7.12
C LEU A 78 -8.95 -4.59 6.77
N THR A 79 -9.89 -3.91 7.45
CA THR A 79 -11.33 -4.25 7.41
C THR A 79 -12.26 -3.03 7.46
N GLU A 80 -11.70 -1.82 7.36
CA GLU A 80 -12.42 -0.55 7.43
C GLU A 80 -11.80 0.46 6.47
N ILE A 81 -12.62 1.39 6.00
CA ILE A 81 -12.20 2.67 5.45
C ILE A 81 -12.57 3.73 6.47
N LEU A 82 -11.60 4.53 6.88
CA LEU A 82 -11.82 5.70 7.71
C LEU A 82 -11.65 6.95 6.88
N ILE A 83 -12.52 7.93 7.11
CA ILE A 83 -12.47 9.23 6.45
C ILE A 83 -12.15 10.26 7.52
N PHE A 84 -11.03 10.97 7.39
CA PHE A 84 -10.63 12.03 8.30
C PHE A 84 -10.67 13.39 7.60
N SER A 85 -11.02 14.45 8.34
CA SER A 85 -10.81 15.83 7.89
C SER A 85 -9.33 16.17 7.92
N LEU A 86 -8.89 17.08 7.05
CA LEU A 86 -7.57 17.71 7.11
C LEU A 86 -7.77 19.23 7.20
N PRO A 87 -6.96 19.96 7.99
CA PRO A 87 -5.75 19.52 8.69
C PRO A 87 -5.97 18.88 10.07
N ASP A 88 -7.20 18.84 10.57
CA ASP A 88 -7.45 18.53 11.99
C ASP A 88 -7.47 17.04 12.33
N TYR A 89 -7.53 16.15 11.32
CA TYR A 89 -7.62 14.70 11.50
C TYR A 89 -8.85 14.23 12.30
N ASN A 90 -9.97 14.96 12.25
CA ASN A 90 -11.21 14.51 12.87
C ASN A 90 -11.84 13.39 12.03
N MET A 91 -12.21 12.27 12.65
CA MET A 91 -12.87 11.16 11.95
C MET A 91 -14.28 11.59 11.55
N ILE A 92 -14.51 11.77 10.25
CA ILE A 92 -15.79 12.19 9.65
C ILE A 92 -16.72 10.98 9.50
N ASP A 93 -16.19 9.86 9.01
CA ASP A 93 -17.01 8.70 8.67
C ASP A 93 -16.19 7.40 8.70
N ARG A 94 -16.92 6.28 8.71
CA ARG A 94 -16.39 4.92 8.71
C ARG A 94 -17.26 4.03 7.83
N ILE A 95 -16.60 3.33 6.90
CA ILE A 95 -17.23 2.29 6.09
C ILE A 95 -16.58 0.96 6.46
N SER A 96 -17.40 -0.05 6.77
CA SER A 96 -16.92 -1.41 7.06
C SER A 96 -17.92 -2.43 6.54
N LEU A 97 -17.71 -2.88 5.31
CA LEU A 97 -18.59 -3.83 4.63
C LEU A 97 -18.21 -5.27 4.98
N LYS A 98 -19.19 -6.19 4.98
CA LYS A 98 -18.95 -7.62 5.22
C LYS A 98 -17.90 -8.22 4.29
N LEU A 99 -17.76 -7.68 3.08
CA LEU A 99 -16.77 -8.11 2.10
C LEU A 99 -15.33 -7.65 2.40
N PHE A 100 -15.09 -6.83 3.43
CA PHE A 100 -13.75 -6.31 3.69
C PHE A 100 -12.85 -7.33 4.39
N ASN A 101 -11.74 -7.65 3.75
CA ASN A 101 -10.64 -8.44 4.29
C ASN A 101 -9.33 -8.03 3.61
N ASP A 102 -8.29 -7.79 4.43
CA ASP A 102 -6.98 -7.32 3.99
C ASP A 102 -7.09 -6.18 2.98
N LEU A 103 -7.86 -5.13 3.30
CA LEU A 103 -7.92 -3.94 2.45
C LEU A 103 -6.52 -3.37 2.25
N HIS A 104 -6.24 -2.82 1.08
CA HIS A 104 -4.88 -2.39 0.75
C HIS A 104 -4.78 -0.94 0.27
N HIS A 105 -5.82 -0.45 -0.41
CA HIS A 105 -5.88 0.91 -0.92
C HIS A 105 -7.32 1.39 -1.14
N VAL A 106 -7.52 2.71 -1.10
CA VAL A 106 -8.79 3.36 -1.45
C VAL A 106 -8.55 4.70 -2.14
N ILE A 107 -9.28 4.94 -3.23
CA ILE A 107 -9.34 6.26 -3.88
C ILE A 107 -10.76 6.79 -3.98
N TYR A 108 -10.90 8.10 -3.82
CA TYR A 108 -12.12 8.83 -4.17
C TYR A 108 -12.09 9.22 -5.65
N TYR A 109 -13.18 8.97 -6.36
CA TYR A 109 -13.37 9.45 -7.73
C TYR A 109 -14.86 9.63 -8.06
N LYS A 110 -15.26 10.83 -8.49
CA LYS A 110 -16.64 11.17 -8.88
C LYS A 110 -17.70 10.64 -7.90
N ARG A 111 -17.59 11.02 -6.61
CA ARG A 111 -18.49 10.59 -5.51
C ARG A 111 -18.52 9.08 -5.20
N ASN A 112 -17.60 8.31 -5.77
CA ASN A 112 -17.43 6.89 -5.49
C ASN A 112 -16.09 6.63 -4.81
N LEU A 113 -16.03 5.56 -4.03
CA LEU A 113 -14.77 4.97 -3.57
C LEU A 113 -14.43 3.77 -4.44
N PHE A 114 -13.18 3.68 -4.85
CA PHE A 114 -12.60 2.48 -5.45
C PHE A 114 -11.68 1.83 -4.43
N ILE A 115 -12.05 0.64 -3.99
CA ILE A 115 -11.52 0.01 -2.78
C ILE A 115 -10.86 -1.30 -3.18
N VAL A 116 -9.56 -1.44 -2.91
CA VAL A 116 -8.83 -2.69 -3.13
C VAL A 116 -9.07 -3.61 -1.93
N VAL A 117 -9.73 -4.74 -2.20
CA VAL A 117 -9.98 -5.81 -1.23
C VAL A 117 -9.09 -6.99 -1.59
N THR A 118 -7.85 -6.96 -1.10
CA THR A 118 -6.84 -7.96 -1.44
C THR A 118 -7.25 -9.35 -0.98
N GLY A 119 -7.91 -9.47 0.17
CA GLY A 119 -8.38 -10.74 0.69
C GLY A 119 -9.36 -11.45 -0.25
N LEU A 120 -10.08 -10.73 -1.09
CA LEU A 120 -11.03 -11.32 -2.05
C LEU A 120 -10.55 -11.24 -3.50
N ASP A 121 -9.32 -10.77 -3.76
CA ASP A 121 -8.80 -10.56 -5.11
C ASP A 121 -9.71 -9.63 -5.97
N ILE A 122 -10.29 -8.57 -5.38
CA ILE A 122 -11.21 -7.64 -6.08
C ILE A 122 -10.91 -6.17 -5.82
N VAL A 123 -11.44 -5.32 -6.71
CA VAL A 123 -11.70 -3.91 -6.44
C VAL A 123 -13.20 -3.65 -6.40
N LEU A 124 -13.68 -2.88 -5.43
CA LEU A 124 -15.09 -2.47 -5.32
C LEU A 124 -15.26 -1.02 -5.75
N LYS A 125 -16.29 -0.72 -6.54
CA LYS A 125 -16.83 0.64 -6.69
C LYS A 125 -17.99 0.80 -5.71
N TYR A 126 -17.81 1.67 -4.72
CA TYR A 126 -18.82 1.95 -3.69
C TYR A 126 -19.33 3.39 -3.84
N SER A 127 -20.66 3.55 -3.96
CA SER A 127 -21.30 4.87 -4.01
C SER A 127 -21.44 5.45 -2.61
N LEU A 128 -20.89 6.65 -2.40
CA LEU A 128 -21.07 7.36 -1.14
C LEU A 128 -22.51 7.89 -0.97
N GLU A 129 -23.19 8.16 -2.09
CA GLU A 129 -24.56 8.67 -2.10
C GLU A 129 -25.58 7.56 -1.82
N LYS A 130 -25.51 6.46 -2.58
CA LYS A 130 -26.42 5.31 -2.42
C LYS A 130 -26.03 4.39 -1.27
N LYS A 131 -24.84 4.58 -0.69
CA LYS A 131 -24.25 3.75 0.37
C LYS A 131 -24.24 2.26 0.02
N ASN A 132 -23.92 1.93 -1.23
CA ASN A 132 -23.93 0.56 -1.73
C ASN A 132 -22.77 0.29 -2.71
N ILE A 133 -22.51 -0.99 -2.96
CA ILE A 133 -21.55 -1.43 -3.98
C ILE A 133 -22.26 -1.35 -5.33
N GLU A 134 -21.72 -0.55 -6.24
CA GLU A 134 -22.23 -0.44 -7.61
C GLU A 134 -21.57 -1.44 -8.56
N LYS A 135 -20.32 -1.82 -8.29
CA LYS A 135 -19.56 -2.73 -9.15
C LYS A 135 -18.44 -3.46 -8.41
N VAL A 136 -18.12 -4.65 -8.89
CA VAL A 136 -17.00 -5.48 -8.47
C VAL A 136 -16.12 -5.74 -9.69
N TYR A 137 -14.82 -5.49 -9.56
CA TYR A 137 -13.81 -5.80 -10.57
C TYR A 137 -12.99 -6.98 -10.07
N ASN A 138 -13.10 -8.13 -10.74
CA ASN A 138 -12.33 -9.33 -10.41
C ASN A 138 -10.86 -9.15 -10.84
N CYS A 139 -9.91 -9.15 -9.91
CA CYS A 139 -8.50 -8.96 -10.24
C CYS A 139 -7.82 -10.24 -10.74
N TYR A 140 -8.51 -11.38 -10.71
CA TYR A 140 -8.05 -12.65 -11.25
C TYR A 140 -9.06 -13.21 -12.28
N PRO A 141 -9.00 -12.76 -13.56
CA PRO A 141 -10.02 -13.06 -14.57
C PRO A 141 -10.18 -14.55 -14.94
N GLU A 142 -9.19 -15.38 -14.62
CA GLU A 142 -9.20 -16.82 -14.89
C GLU A 142 -10.20 -17.59 -14.01
N LEU A 143 -10.69 -16.99 -12.92
CA LEU A 143 -11.63 -17.62 -12.00
C LEU A 143 -12.49 -16.54 -11.33
N ASP A 144 -13.82 -16.68 -11.40
CA ASP A 144 -14.70 -15.70 -10.77
C ASP A 144 -14.47 -15.67 -9.25
N THR A 145 -14.51 -14.47 -8.67
CA THR A 145 -14.35 -14.30 -7.22
C THR A 145 -15.37 -15.13 -6.45
N TRP A 146 -16.60 -15.23 -6.95
CA TRP A 146 -17.71 -15.87 -6.26
C TRP A 146 -17.74 -17.39 -6.42
N ASP A 147 -16.93 -17.95 -7.31
CA ASP A 147 -16.67 -19.39 -7.34
C ASP A 147 -15.79 -19.83 -6.15
N ARG A 148 -15.08 -18.87 -5.52
CA ARG A 148 -14.20 -19.10 -4.37
C ARG A 148 -14.77 -18.58 -3.05
N PHE A 149 -15.69 -17.63 -3.10
CA PHE A 149 -16.11 -16.85 -1.96
C PHE A 149 -17.63 -16.66 -1.94
N ASP A 150 -18.23 -16.63 -0.75
CA ASP A 150 -19.66 -16.41 -0.56
C ASP A 150 -19.95 -14.95 -0.20
N LYS A 151 -20.79 -14.29 -1.01
CA LYS A 151 -21.24 -12.90 -0.80
C LYS A 151 -21.91 -12.66 0.55
N LYS A 152 -22.46 -13.69 1.20
CA LYS A 152 -23.14 -13.58 2.50
C LYS A 152 -22.19 -13.63 3.69
N THR A 153 -20.96 -14.09 3.49
CA THR A 153 -19.95 -14.24 4.54
C THR A 153 -19.46 -12.87 5.03
N ASP A 154 -19.28 -12.73 6.35
CA ASP A 154 -18.64 -11.57 6.96
C ASP A 154 -17.12 -11.77 7.04
N TYR A 155 -16.43 -11.43 5.96
CA TYR A 155 -14.98 -11.55 5.83
C TYR A 155 -14.19 -10.64 6.76
N ARG A 156 -14.82 -9.65 7.41
CA ARG A 156 -14.18 -8.87 8.48
C ARG A 156 -13.87 -9.72 9.70
N LYS A 157 -14.54 -10.88 9.84
CA LYS A 157 -14.37 -11.83 10.95
C LYS A 157 -13.42 -12.96 10.62
N ILE A 158 -12.92 -13.03 9.39
CA ILE A 158 -11.99 -14.05 8.93
C ILE A 158 -10.56 -13.51 9.03
N ASN A 159 -9.67 -14.26 9.68
CA ASN A 159 -8.28 -13.82 9.90
C ASN A 159 -7.51 -13.63 8.60
N THR A 160 -7.68 -14.56 7.67
CA THR A 160 -7.02 -14.51 6.37
C THR A 160 -7.76 -15.37 5.34
N THR A 161 -7.73 -14.95 4.10
CA THR A 161 -8.21 -15.68 2.91
C THR A 161 -7.05 -16.14 2.02
N LYS A 162 -5.81 -16.06 2.52
CA LYS A 162 -4.62 -16.57 1.83
C LYS A 162 -4.73 -18.10 1.62
N PRO A 163 -4.15 -18.66 0.55
CA PRO A 163 -3.37 -17.96 -0.48
C PRO A 163 -4.24 -17.19 -1.48
N HIS A 164 -3.84 -15.95 -1.76
CA HIS A 164 -4.48 -15.10 -2.77
C HIS A 164 -4.09 -15.54 -4.19
N LYS A 165 -5.00 -15.40 -5.16
CA LYS A 165 -4.73 -15.71 -6.58
C LYS A 165 -4.14 -14.53 -7.33
N SER A 166 -4.60 -13.30 -7.06
CA SER A 166 -4.03 -12.09 -7.65
C SER A 166 -3.22 -11.28 -6.65
N HIS A 167 -3.78 -11.07 -5.46
CA HIS A 167 -3.28 -10.14 -4.45
C HIS A 167 -3.13 -8.73 -5.05
N PRO A 168 -4.25 -8.05 -5.37
CA PRO A 168 -4.21 -6.68 -5.85
C PRO A 168 -3.73 -5.75 -4.71
N ASN A 169 -2.86 -4.78 -5.02
CA ASN A 169 -2.28 -3.89 -3.99
C ASN A 169 -2.80 -2.46 -4.09
N HIS A 170 -2.97 -1.95 -5.30
CA HIS A 170 -3.24 -0.53 -5.53
C HIS A 170 -4.17 -0.34 -6.71
N VAL A 171 -4.94 0.74 -6.66
CA VAL A 171 -5.82 1.19 -7.74
C VAL A 171 -5.56 2.66 -8.03
N SER A 172 -5.46 3.02 -9.31
CA SER A 172 -5.44 4.40 -9.78
C SER A 172 -6.43 4.57 -10.93
N ILE A 173 -6.82 5.82 -11.19
CA ILE A 173 -7.74 6.16 -12.28
C ILE A 173 -7.07 7.17 -13.20
N PHE A 174 -7.08 6.88 -14.50
CA PHE A 174 -6.59 7.77 -15.53
C PHE A 174 -7.49 7.65 -16.77
N GLN A 175 -7.89 8.78 -17.35
CA GLN A 175 -8.78 8.84 -18.53
C GLN A 175 -10.01 7.92 -18.43
N ASN A 176 -10.73 7.95 -17.30
CA ASN A 176 -11.88 7.07 -17.02
C ASN A 176 -11.56 5.55 -17.16
N LYS A 177 -10.34 5.13 -16.86
CA LYS A 177 -9.95 3.71 -16.77
C LYS A 177 -9.35 3.44 -15.39
N LEU A 178 -9.58 2.24 -14.87
CA LEU A 178 -8.96 1.77 -13.64
C LEU A 178 -7.67 1.03 -13.99
N PHE A 179 -6.62 1.29 -13.22
CA PHE A 179 -5.34 0.60 -13.30
C PHE A 179 -5.10 -0.06 -11.95
N ILE A 180 -5.00 -1.39 -11.93
CA ILE A 180 -4.92 -2.16 -10.68
C ILE A 180 -3.63 -2.98 -10.69
N THR A 181 -2.75 -2.75 -9.71
CA THR A 181 -1.51 -3.53 -9.56
C THR A 181 -1.82 -4.92 -9.00
N ARG A 182 -1.20 -5.97 -9.57
CA ARG A 182 -1.36 -7.35 -9.11
C ARG A 182 -0.03 -7.95 -8.68
N TYR A 183 0.06 -8.35 -7.42
CA TYR A 183 1.29 -8.90 -6.83
C TYR A 183 1.70 -10.20 -7.53
N LYS A 184 0.76 -11.15 -7.71
CA LYS A 184 1.08 -12.51 -8.19
C LYS A 184 1.42 -12.53 -9.67
N GLN A 185 0.72 -11.74 -10.47
CA GLN A 185 0.93 -11.63 -11.91
C GLN A 185 2.05 -10.64 -12.28
N GLN A 186 2.51 -9.82 -11.33
CA GLN A 186 3.55 -8.80 -11.53
C GLN A 186 3.23 -7.83 -12.68
N ASP A 187 1.98 -7.39 -12.74
CA ASP A 187 1.47 -6.53 -13.79
C ASP A 187 0.44 -5.51 -13.27
N VAL A 188 -0.09 -4.72 -14.19
CA VAL A 188 -1.22 -3.82 -13.96
C VAL A 188 -2.35 -4.22 -14.90
N ILE A 189 -3.48 -4.67 -14.35
CA ILE A 189 -4.69 -4.94 -15.14
C ILE A 189 -5.49 -3.64 -15.32
N ILE A 190 -5.97 -3.40 -16.54
CA ILE A 190 -6.69 -2.18 -16.90
C ILE A 190 -8.16 -2.51 -17.16
N TYR A 191 -9.05 -1.79 -16.48
CA TYR A 191 -10.50 -1.91 -16.64
C TYR A 191 -11.11 -0.62 -17.18
N SER A 192 -12.17 -0.75 -17.97
CA SER A 192 -13.14 0.33 -18.17
C SER A 192 -13.94 0.55 -16.88
N MET A 193 -14.56 1.72 -16.72
CA MET A 193 -15.45 1.99 -15.56
C MET A 193 -16.67 1.07 -15.54
N GLU A 194 -17.00 0.46 -16.67
CA GLU A 194 -18.08 -0.49 -16.85
C GLU A 194 -17.65 -1.93 -16.55
N GLY A 195 -16.38 -2.17 -16.21
CA GLY A 195 -15.91 -3.49 -15.79
C GLY A 195 -15.43 -4.39 -16.92
N LYS A 196 -15.20 -3.86 -18.12
CA LYS A 196 -14.52 -4.60 -19.19
C LYS A 196 -13.01 -4.50 -19.02
N ILE A 197 -12.30 -5.64 -19.10
CA ILE A 197 -10.84 -5.63 -19.18
C ILE A 197 -10.44 -5.03 -20.53
N ILE A 198 -9.60 -4.00 -20.49
CA ILE A 198 -9.12 -3.29 -21.67
C ILE A 198 -7.75 -3.83 -22.08
N ASP A 199 -6.82 -3.96 -21.13
CA ASP A 199 -5.42 -4.28 -21.41
C ASP A 199 -4.66 -4.70 -20.14
N TYR A 200 -3.40 -5.07 -20.28
CA TYR A 200 -2.45 -5.44 -19.22
C TYR A 200 -1.08 -4.79 -19.44
N ILE A 201 -0.51 -4.20 -18.40
CA ILE A 201 0.87 -3.68 -18.43
C ILE A 201 1.78 -4.62 -17.65
N LYS A 202 2.60 -5.40 -18.35
CA LYS A 202 3.61 -6.28 -17.71
C LYS A 202 4.71 -5.43 -17.08
N ILE A 203 4.93 -5.57 -15.78
CA ILE A 203 6.00 -4.86 -15.08
C ILE A 203 7.34 -5.60 -15.22
N ASN A 204 7.37 -6.93 -15.02
CA ASN A 204 8.54 -7.81 -15.21
C ASN A 204 9.88 -7.35 -14.56
N LYS A 205 9.85 -6.39 -13.63
CA LYS A 205 11.03 -5.82 -12.97
C LYS A 205 10.99 -5.98 -11.44
N GLY A 206 9.91 -6.55 -10.93
CA GLY A 206 9.62 -6.76 -9.53
C GLY A 206 8.11 -6.77 -9.30
N ILE A 207 7.70 -7.04 -8.06
CA ILE A 207 6.30 -7.09 -7.68
C ILE A 207 5.80 -5.64 -7.44
N PRO A 208 4.81 -5.15 -8.20
CA PRO A 208 4.27 -3.81 -8.00
C PRO A 208 3.47 -3.74 -6.70
N HIS A 209 3.69 -2.67 -5.91
CA HIS A 209 3.00 -2.44 -4.65
C HIS A 209 2.09 -1.22 -4.73
N ASP A 210 2.63 -0.03 -4.98
CA ASP A 210 1.85 1.21 -5.08
C ASP A 210 1.84 1.75 -6.51
N GLY A 211 0.92 2.67 -6.82
CA GLY A 211 0.82 3.28 -8.14
C GLY A 211 0.24 4.69 -8.11
N LEU A 212 1.01 5.70 -8.47
CA LEU A 212 0.56 7.09 -8.56
C LEU A 212 0.60 7.56 -10.02
N LEU A 213 -0.40 8.35 -10.43
CA LEU A 213 -0.31 9.13 -11.65
C LEU A 213 0.41 10.45 -11.33
N PHE A 214 1.53 10.71 -11.99
CA PHE A 214 2.32 11.91 -11.76
C PHE A 214 3.02 12.39 -13.04
N ASN A 215 2.97 13.70 -13.33
CA ASN A 215 3.52 14.31 -14.55
C ASN A 215 3.18 13.51 -15.83
N ASN A 216 1.91 13.13 -15.98
CA ASN A 216 1.41 12.30 -17.07
C ASN A 216 2.14 10.94 -17.22
N ASN A 217 2.75 10.41 -16.17
CA ASN A 217 3.31 9.06 -16.13
C ASN A 217 2.64 8.24 -15.04
N LEU A 218 2.38 6.97 -15.33
CA LEU A 218 2.03 5.99 -14.31
C LEU A 218 3.32 5.58 -13.61
N THR A 219 3.43 5.87 -12.32
CA THR A 219 4.62 5.58 -11.53
C THR A 219 4.30 4.55 -10.47
N TYR A 220 5.03 3.43 -10.47
CA TYR A 220 4.85 2.33 -9.53
C TYR A 220 6.09 2.09 -8.71
N THR A 221 5.92 1.76 -7.44
CA THR A 221 6.96 1.15 -6.62
C THR A 221 6.92 -0.36 -6.83
N THR A 222 8.09 -0.99 -6.90
CA THR A 222 8.20 -2.43 -6.75
C THR A 222 8.86 -2.77 -5.43
N VAL A 223 8.40 -3.84 -4.77
CA VAL A 223 8.79 -4.19 -3.40
C VAL A 223 10.30 -4.38 -3.20
N ASN A 224 11.04 -4.64 -4.29
CA ASN A 224 12.49 -4.82 -4.36
C ASN A 224 13.29 -3.53 -4.59
N GLY A 225 12.68 -2.35 -4.43
CA GLY A 225 13.41 -1.09 -4.47
C GLY A 225 13.60 -0.51 -5.87
N LYS A 226 12.61 -0.67 -6.76
CA LYS A 226 12.62 0.03 -8.05
C LYS A 226 11.41 0.96 -8.18
N ILE A 227 11.61 2.02 -8.96
CA ILE A 227 10.55 2.91 -9.43
C ILE A 227 10.35 2.63 -10.92
N ILE A 228 9.13 2.29 -11.31
CA ILE A 228 8.74 2.00 -12.68
C ILE A 228 7.89 3.16 -13.18
N LYS A 229 8.37 3.89 -14.18
CA LYS A 229 7.63 4.98 -14.83
C LYS A 229 7.18 4.52 -16.21
N ILE A 230 5.88 4.64 -16.47
CA ILE A 230 5.25 4.18 -17.71
C ILE A 230 4.50 5.33 -18.35
N ASN A 231 4.74 5.54 -19.64
CA ASN A 231 3.98 6.51 -20.40
C ASN A 231 2.55 5.98 -20.62
N PRO A 232 1.49 6.66 -20.17
CA PRO A 232 0.13 6.17 -20.29
C PRO A 232 -0.43 6.26 -21.72
N ASN A 233 0.24 6.99 -22.62
CA ASN A 233 -0.10 7.01 -24.04
C ASN A 233 0.59 5.89 -24.83
N ASP A 234 1.60 5.23 -24.24
CA ASP A 234 2.37 4.15 -24.86
C ASP A 234 2.96 3.25 -23.77
N PHE A 235 2.23 2.19 -23.40
CA PHE A 235 2.60 1.29 -22.31
C PHE A 235 3.90 0.50 -22.57
N SER A 236 4.43 0.51 -23.80
CA SER A 236 5.72 -0.09 -24.10
C SER A 236 6.90 0.72 -23.55
N LYS A 237 6.71 2.03 -23.33
CA LYS A 237 7.75 2.94 -22.80
C LYS A 237 7.82 2.83 -21.28
N ILE A 238 8.60 1.87 -20.83
CA ILE A 238 8.85 1.60 -19.42
C ILE A 238 10.26 2.04 -19.05
N ASN A 239 10.36 3.06 -18.18
CA ASN A 239 11.62 3.45 -17.55
C ASN A 239 11.71 2.84 -16.15
N THR A 240 12.84 2.21 -15.85
CA THR A 240 13.09 1.57 -14.55
C THR A 240 14.25 2.26 -13.85
N ILE A 241 14.00 2.74 -12.65
CA ILE A 241 15.00 3.35 -11.78
C ILE A 241 15.24 2.39 -10.62
N ASP A 242 16.47 1.87 -10.52
CA ASP A 242 16.85 0.96 -9.44
C ASP A 242 17.44 1.75 -8.27
N LEU A 243 16.76 1.74 -7.12
CA LEU A 243 17.20 2.46 -5.92
C LEU A 243 18.28 1.70 -5.15
N ASN A 244 18.53 0.42 -5.49
CA ASN A 244 19.60 -0.37 -4.89
C ASN A 244 21.00 0.18 -5.25
N ILE A 245 21.12 1.10 -6.21
CA ILE A 245 22.38 1.81 -6.50
C ILE A 245 22.92 2.59 -5.29
N HIS A 246 22.04 2.96 -4.35
CA HIS A 246 22.42 3.68 -3.11
C HIS A 246 22.82 2.76 -1.97
N GLU A 247 22.64 1.45 -2.18
CA GLU A 247 22.96 0.45 -1.19
C GLU A 247 24.47 0.19 -1.16
N LYS A 248 25.03 0.15 0.04
CA LYS A 248 26.43 -0.20 0.27
C LYS A 248 26.48 -1.47 1.12
N LYS A 249 27.13 -2.51 0.57
CA LYS A 249 27.47 -3.80 1.24
C LYS A 249 26.40 -4.90 1.11
N GLY A 250 25.52 -4.84 0.11
CA GLY A 250 24.55 -5.87 -0.24
C GLY A 250 23.38 -6.02 0.74
N ARG A 251 23.10 -5.03 1.58
CA ARG A 251 21.95 -5.04 2.51
C ARG A 251 20.65 -4.87 1.74
N SER A 252 19.56 -5.47 2.21
CA SER A 252 18.25 -5.14 1.63
C SER A 252 17.81 -3.74 2.06
N LEU A 253 17.31 -2.93 1.11
CA LEU A 253 16.69 -1.63 1.39
C LEU A 253 15.45 -1.73 2.29
N GLY A 254 14.84 -2.91 2.38
CA GLY A 254 13.53 -3.13 2.95
C GLY A 254 12.46 -3.34 1.87
N TRP A 255 11.22 -3.56 2.27
CA TRP A 255 10.07 -3.52 1.36
C TRP A 255 9.86 -2.09 0.90
N CYS A 256 10.15 -1.81 -0.37
CA CYS A 256 9.90 -0.52 -1.00
C CYS A 256 8.40 -0.33 -1.25
N ARG A 257 7.82 0.68 -0.61
CA ARG A 257 6.39 1.01 -0.67
C ARG A 257 6.12 2.41 -0.15
N GLY A 258 5.11 3.07 -0.72
CA GLY A 258 4.87 4.50 -0.60
C GLY A 258 5.81 5.27 -1.51
N TYR A 259 5.23 6.12 -2.37
CA TYR A 259 5.98 7.05 -3.21
C TYR A 259 5.19 8.35 -3.36
N GLN A 260 5.88 9.47 -3.22
CA GLN A 260 5.33 10.79 -3.50
C GLN A 260 6.41 11.70 -4.05
N GLU A 261 6.09 12.44 -5.11
CA GLU A 261 6.94 13.54 -5.57
C GLU A 261 6.41 14.88 -5.06
N LEU A 262 7.32 15.74 -4.61
CA LEU A 262 7.02 17.08 -4.13
C LEU A 262 8.16 18.05 -4.48
N ASN A 263 7.86 19.04 -5.32
CA ASN A 263 8.78 20.12 -5.72
C ASN A 263 10.12 19.56 -6.22
N SER A 264 10.09 18.64 -7.20
CA SER A 264 11.28 17.98 -7.76
C SER A 264 12.07 17.13 -6.76
N ARG A 265 11.44 16.69 -5.67
CA ARG A 265 12.00 15.78 -4.67
C ARG A 265 11.14 14.54 -4.58
N SER A 266 11.77 13.37 -4.59
CA SER A 266 11.09 12.09 -4.57
C SER A 266 11.21 11.45 -3.19
N PHE A 267 10.08 11.22 -2.54
CA PHE A 267 10.00 10.56 -1.24
C PHE A 267 9.58 9.10 -1.45
N VAL A 268 10.41 8.17 -0.97
CA VAL A 268 10.16 6.73 -1.11
C VAL A 268 10.19 6.08 0.27
N GLY A 269 9.17 5.29 0.58
CA GLY A 269 9.08 4.57 1.84
C GLY A 269 9.74 3.19 1.74
N PHE A 270 10.37 2.78 2.83
CA PHE A 270 10.94 1.45 2.99
C PHE A 270 10.53 0.89 4.34
N SER A 271 9.93 -0.30 4.36
CA SER A 271 9.67 -1.01 5.60
C SER A 271 10.72 -2.07 5.88
N ARG A 272 11.11 -2.21 7.14
CA ARG A 272 12.02 -3.26 7.58
C ARG A 272 11.47 -4.65 7.19
N ILE A 273 12.25 -5.45 6.47
CA ILE A 273 11.90 -6.85 6.18
C ILE A 273 11.99 -7.66 7.47
N ARG A 274 11.01 -8.49 7.77
CA ARG A 274 10.99 -9.35 8.97
C ARG A 274 11.30 -10.80 8.62
N PRO A 275 12.02 -11.55 9.47
CA PRO A 275 12.26 -12.96 9.27
C PRO A 275 10.98 -13.67 9.70
N THR A 276 10.13 -13.99 8.72
CA THR A 276 9.02 -14.92 8.94
C THR A 276 9.54 -16.35 8.83
N LYS A 277 8.90 -17.34 9.48
CA LYS A 277 9.16 -18.78 9.23
C LYS A 277 9.08 -19.15 7.73
N PHE A 278 8.42 -18.33 6.91
CA PHE A 278 8.38 -18.35 5.44
C PHE A 278 9.69 -17.97 4.72
N MET A 279 10.84 -17.97 5.41
CA MET A 279 12.15 -17.70 4.81
C MET A 279 12.58 -18.76 3.78
N GLU A 280 11.90 -19.91 3.68
CA GLU A 280 12.17 -20.92 2.64
C GLU A 280 11.68 -20.51 1.24
N ASN A 281 10.71 -19.61 1.13
CA ASN A 281 10.14 -19.22 -0.17
C ASN A 281 10.79 -18.00 -0.83
N ILE A 282 11.85 -17.43 -0.23
CA ILE A 282 12.60 -16.30 -0.81
C ILE A 282 13.79 -16.81 -1.63
N LYS A 283 13.58 -17.78 -2.52
CA LYS A 283 14.56 -18.17 -3.55
C LYS A 283 14.82 -17.06 -4.57
N TRP A 284 13.94 -16.05 -4.66
CA TRP A 284 14.08 -14.92 -5.58
C TRP A 284 15.13 -13.86 -5.15
N LEU A 285 15.66 -13.93 -3.92
CA LEU A 285 16.77 -13.05 -3.49
C LEU A 285 18.16 -13.48 -4.03
N GLY A 286 18.24 -14.57 -4.81
CA GLY A 286 19.49 -15.04 -5.40
C GLY A 286 20.42 -15.74 -4.40
N ASN A 287 21.27 -16.63 -4.91
CA ASN A 287 22.16 -17.55 -4.16
C ASN A 287 23.35 -16.87 -3.44
N LYS A 288 23.15 -15.74 -2.76
CA LYS A 288 24.19 -15.08 -1.95
C LYS A 288 23.70 -14.70 -0.56
N ILE A 289 22.95 -15.57 0.09
CA ILE A 289 22.53 -15.36 1.48
C ILE A 289 23.67 -15.78 2.41
N THR A 290 24.65 -14.89 2.57
CA THR A 290 25.55 -14.93 3.74
C THR A 290 24.91 -14.15 4.88
N ASP A 291 25.28 -14.46 6.13
CA ASP A 291 24.77 -13.81 7.33
C ASP A 291 24.88 -12.27 7.33
N LYS A 292 25.69 -11.68 6.46
CA LYS A 292 25.80 -10.23 6.25
C LYS A 292 24.56 -9.59 5.60
N VAL A 293 23.71 -10.36 4.91
CA VAL A 293 22.40 -9.91 4.38
C VAL A 293 21.36 -9.71 5.50
N LYS A 294 21.65 -10.17 6.73
CA LYS A 294 20.73 -10.08 7.89
C LYS A 294 20.56 -8.68 8.48
N LEU A 295 21.38 -7.69 8.12
CA LEU A 295 21.25 -6.31 8.61
C LEU A 295 20.13 -5.57 7.87
N LYS A 296 18.90 -5.81 8.33
CA LYS A 296 17.70 -5.14 7.82
C LYS A 296 17.70 -3.68 8.22
N MET A 297 17.62 -2.81 7.22
CA MET A 297 17.50 -1.38 7.48
C MET A 297 16.17 -1.08 8.19
N PRO A 298 16.15 -0.10 9.11
CA PRO A 298 14.93 0.34 9.78
C PRO A 298 13.92 0.91 8.78
N THR A 299 12.67 0.89 9.22
CA THR A 299 11.57 1.55 8.50
C THR A 299 11.82 3.05 8.42
N ARG A 300 11.79 3.59 7.20
CA ARG A 300 12.21 4.96 6.92
C ARG A 300 11.56 5.48 5.63
N VAL A 301 11.59 6.80 5.48
CA VAL A 301 11.37 7.47 4.19
C VAL A 301 12.68 8.07 3.73
N ILE A 302 13.02 7.91 2.47
CA ILE A 302 14.20 8.54 1.86
C ILE A 302 13.73 9.66 0.91
N GLU A 303 14.29 10.85 1.08
CA GLU A 303 14.14 11.98 0.17
C GLU A 303 15.29 11.93 -0.85
N TYR A 304 14.97 11.66 -2.11
CA TYR A 304 15.87 11.71 -3.24
C TYR A 304 15.72 13.03 -4.00
N ASN A 305 16.76 13.41 -4.74
CA ASN A 305 16.61 14.40 -5.81
C ASN A 305 15.72 13.86 -6.95
N ASN A 306 15.34 14.72 -7.89
CA ASN A 306 14.39 14.42 -8.98
C ASN A 306 14.74 13.18 -9.83
N ASN A 307 16.03 12.94 -10.07
CA ASN A 307 16.53 11.85 -10.90
C ASN A 307 17.03 10.64 -10.08
N PHE A 308 16.80 10.64 -8.77
CA PHE A 308 17.24 9.59 -7.86
C PHE A 308 18.76 9.34 -7.84
N SER A 309 19.58 10.29 -8.32
CA SER A 309 21.04 10.14 -8.30
C SER A 309 21.65 10.40 -6.92
N LYS A 310 20.92 11.08 -6.02
CA LYS A 310 21.41 11.45 -4.69
C LYS A 310 20.31 11.34 -3.64
N ILE A 311 20.69 10.81 -2.47
CA ILE A 311 19.90 10.90 -1.23
C ILE A 311 20.14 12.28 -0.60
N ASN A 312 19.07 13.05 -0.43
CA ASN A 312 19.09 14.36 0.21
C ASN A 312 18.79 14.28 1.71
N ASN A 313 17.92 13.36 2.11
CA ASN A 313 17.55 13.19 3.52
C ASN A 313 17.04 11.77 3.80
N THR A 314 17.09 11.34 5.06
CA THR A 314 16.48 10.10 5.55
C THR A 314 15.66 10.41 6.80
N ILE A 315 14.39 9.99 6.80
CA ILE A 315 13.44 10.18 7.89
C ILE A 315 13.21 8.83 8.55
N MET A 316 13.68 8.68 9.79
CA MET A 316 13.62 7.43 10.54
C MET A 316 12.27 7.26 11.21
N LEU A 317 11.44 6.35 10.72
CA LEU A 317 10.05 6.23 11.17
C LEU A 317 9.90 5.40 12.44
N GLU A 318 10.84 4.49 12.71
CA GLU A 318 10.81 3.67 13.93
C GLU A 318 11.04 4.49 15.21
N GLU A 319 11.73 5.63 15.11
CA GLU A 319 11.87 6.62 16.20
C GLU A 319 10.52 7.23 16.60
N HIS A 320 9.56 7.24 15.65
CA HIS A 320 8.18 7.66 15.86
C HIS A 320 7.22 6.46 16.00
N LYS A 321 7.76 5.29 16.35
CA LYS A 321 7.01 4.05 16.58
C LYS A 321 6.12 3.63 15.39
N MET A 322 6.55 3.91 14.16
CA MET A 322 5.98 3.35 12.94
C MET A 322 6.95 2.29 12.38
N ASN A 323 6.56 1.02 12.51
CA ASN A 323 7.44 -0.11 12.19
C ASN A 323 7.24 -0.66 10.77
N TRP A 324 6.25 -0.15 10.04
CA TRP A 324 6.08 -0.33 8.61
C TRP A 324 5.28 0.85 8.07
N ILE A 325 5.64 1.27 6.85
CA ILE A 325 4.95 2.27 6.07
C ILE A 325 4.21 1.59 4.92
N PHE A 326 3.04 2.12 4.55
CA PHE A 326 2.28 1.69 3.38
C PHE A 326 2.13 2.80 2.34
N SER A 327 1.94 4.06 2.75
CA SER A 327 1.80 5.16 1.79
C SER A 327 2.46 6.46 2.27
N ILE A 328 2.77 7.32 1.29
CA ILE A 328 3.21 8.69 1.47
C ILE A 328 2.25 9.54 0.64
N LEU A 329 1.54 10.46 1.29
CA LEU A 329 0.50 11.27 0.65
C LEU A 329 0.85 12.75 0.78
N LYS A 330 0.63 13.53 -0.28
CA LYS A 330 0.82 14.99 -0.27
C LYS A 330 -0.43 15.68 0.27
N TYR A 331 -0.24 16.51 1.29
CA TYR A 331 -1.24 17.44 1.83
C TYR A 331 -0.82 18.90 1.61
#